data_AF-A0A6S4QFN5-F1
#
_entry.id   AF-A0A6S4QFN5-F1
#
_cell.length_a   1.000
_cell.length_b   1.000
_cell.length_c   1.000
_cell.angle_alpha   90.00
_cell.angle_beta   90.00
_cell.angle_gamma   90.00
#
_symmetry.space_group_name_H-M   'P 1'
#
loop_
_entity.id
_entity.type
_entity.pdbx_description
1 polymer ?
#
loop_
_entity_poly.entity_id
_entity_poly.type
_entity_poly.pdbx_seq_one_letter_code
_entity_poly.pdbx_strand_id
1 'polypeptide(L)'
;MKKLMQFIKEIYVEVKDKTTWPTRDDVLNTTIVVSMSIIIISFLLYVVDIISSTAIRFVVVERVNQLKVFINEFTFILFAVVMLVGIIIYNRIKARLPR
;
A
#
# COMPACT_ATOMS: atom_id res chain seq x y z
N MET A 1 13.63 -36.32 -30.75
CA MET A 1 12.80 -35.23 -31.32
C MET A 1 11.52 -35.73 -32.01
N LYS A 2 11.59 -36.67 -32.98
CA LYS A 2 10.37 -37.20 -33.66
C LYS A 2 9.29 -37.75 -32.72
N LYS A 3 9.67 -38.52 -31.69
CA LYS A 3 8.73 -39.05 -30.69
C LYS A 3 8.00 -37.96 -29.88
N LEU A 4 8.69 -36.87 -29.57
CA LEU A 4 8.11 -35.76 -28.79
C LEU A 4 7.13 -34.95 -29.65
N MET A 5 7.44 -34.76 -30.93
CA MET A 5 6.54 -34.11 -31.89
C MET A 5 5.29 -34.96 -32.17
N GLN A 6 5.44 -36.28 -32.24
CA GLN A 6 4.32 -37.23 -32.34
C GLN A 6 3.42 -37.15 -31.10
N PHE A 7 4.02 -37.14 -29.90
CA PHE A 7 3.31 -37.07 -28.63
C PHE A 7 2.48 -35.78 -28.49
N ILE A 8 3.04 -34.61 -28.84
CA ILE A 8 2.30 -33.34 -28.82
C ILE A 8 1.11 -33.36 -29.80
N LYS A 9 1.29 -34.00 -30.97
CA LYS A 9 0.22 -34.14 -31.96
C LYS A 9 -0.92 -35.02 -31.43
N GLU A 10 -0.60 -36.11 -30.73
CA GLU A 10 -1.57 -36.99 -30.10
C GLU A 10 -2.35 -36.28 -28.97
N ILE A 11 -1.66 -35.49 -28.15
CA ILE A 11 -2.30 -34.66 -27.10
C ILE A 11 -3.28 -33.64 -27.71
N TYR A 12 -2.88 -32.95 -28.78
CA TYR A 12 -3.75 -31.95 -29.42
C TYR A 12 -5.05 -32.57 -29.95
N VAL A 13 -4.96 -33.76 -30.56
CA VAL A 13 -6.14 -34.49 -31.06
C VAL A 13 -7.05 -34.90 -29.90
N GLU A 14 -6.49 -35.44 -28.81
CA GLU A 14 -7.26 -35.84 -27.64
C GLU A 14 -7.96 -34.65 -26.97
N VAL A 15 -7.25 -33.54 -26.76
CA VAL A 15 -7.78 -32.31 -26.16
C VAL A 15 -8.77 -31.59 -27.07
N LYS A 16 -8.76 -31.84 -28.38
CA LYS A 16 -9.75 -31.24 -29.28
C LYS A 16 -11.00 -32.09 -29.40
N ASP A 17 -10.83 -33.40 -29.59
CA ASP A 17 -11.88 -34.27 -30.09
C ASP A 17 -12.52 -35.14 -29.00
N LYS A 18 -11.82 -35.41 -27.88
CA LYS A 18 -12.33 -36.26 -26.78
C LYS A 18 -12.80 -35.48 -25.55
N THR A 19 -12.40 -34.22 -25.40
CA THR A 19 -12.82 -33.39 -24.27
C THR A 19 -14.00 -32.50 -24.64
N THR A 20 -15.02 -32.48 -23.80
CA THR A 20 -16.21 -31.63 -23.98
C THR A 20 -15.90 -30.21 -23.50
N TRP A 21 -15.39 -29.36 -24.39
CA TRP A 21 -15.23 -27.93 -24.11
C TRP A 21 -16.58 -27.20 -24.15
N PRO A 22 -16.79 -26.22 -23.25
CA PRO A 22 -17.96 -25.36 -23.30
C PRO A 22 -18.01 -24.57 -24.61
N THR A 23 -19.21 -24.24 -25.07
CA THR A 23 -19.36 -23.37 -26.24
C THR A 23 -18.90 -21.95 -25.92
N ARG A 24 -18.67 -21.12 -26.94
CA ARG A 24 -18.29 -19.72 -26.74
C ARG A 24 -19.33 -18.97 -25.90
N ASP A 25 -20.61 -19.27 -26.10
CA ASP A 25 -21.71 -18.64 -25.38
C ASP A 25 -21.72 -19.04 -23.90
N ASP A 26 -21.41 -20.31 -23.58
CA ASP A 26 -21.29 -20.76 -22.18
C ASP A 26 -20.16 -20.04 -21.43
N VAL A 27 -19.03 -19.84 -22.10
CA VAL A 27 -17.89 -19.10 -21.53
C VAL A 27 -18.26 -17.63 -21.32
N LEU A 28 -18.96 -17.00 -22.26
CA LEU A 28 -19.42 -15.63 -22.12
C LEU A 28 -20.43 -15.48 -20.98
N ASN A 29 -21.41 -16.39 -20.90
CA ASN A 29 -22.41 -16.39 -19.84
C ASN A 29 -21.77 -16.52 -18.45
N THR A 30 -20.86 -17.47 -18.28
CA THR A 30 -20.14 -17.64 -17.01
C THR A 30 -19.26 -16.44 -16.68
N THR A 31 -18.59 -15.85 -17.68
CA THR A 31 -17.76 -14.65 -17.49
C THR A 31 -18.60 -13.45 -17.06
N ILE A 32 -19.76 -13.21 -17.69
CA ILE A 32 -20.66 -12.10 -17.35
C ILE A 32 -21.13 -12.21 -15.90
N VAL A 33 -21.51 -13.42 -15.46
CA VAL A 33 -21.93 -13.67 -14.08
C VAL A 33 -20.80 -13.35 -13.09
N VAL A 34 -19.58 -13.79 -13.38
CA VAL A 34 -18.41 -13.51 -12.54
C VAL A 34 -18.07 -12.02 -12.53
N SER A 35 -18.11 -11.35 -13.69
CA SER A 35 -17.88 -9.90 -13.78
C SER A 35 -18.88 -9.11 -12.93
N MET A 36 -20.17 -9.46 -12.98
CA MET A 36 -21.18 -8.83 -12.13
C MET A 36 -20.95 -9.09 -10.65
N SER A 37 -20.53 -10.32 -10.30
CA SER A 37 -20.19 -10.67 -8.91
C SER A 37 -19.02 -9.83 -8.38
N ILE A 38 -17.99 -9.61 -9.20
CA ILE A 38 -16.83 -8.78 -8.84
C ILE A 38 -17.25 -7.32 -8.62
N ILE A 39 -18.14 -6.78 -9.45
CA ILE A 39 -18.64 -5.40 -9.29
C ILE A 39 -19.32 -5.23 -7.92
N ILE A 40 -20.18 -6.18 -7.54
CA ILE A 40 -20.88 -6.16 -6.25
C ILE A 40 -19.88 -6.25 -5.08
N ILE A 41 -18.93 -7.19 -5.15
CA ILE A 41 -17.93 -7.36 -4.09
C ILE A 41 -17.02 -6.14 -4.00
N SER A 42 -16.62 -5.55 -5.13
CA SER A 42 -15.80 -4.34 -5.16
C SER A 42 -16.51 -3.16 -4.50
N PHE A 43 -17.82 -3.02 -4.71
CA PHE A 43 -18.61 -2.00 -4.02
C PHE A 43 -18.66 -2.24 -2.51
N LEU A 44 -18.84 -3.49 -2.07
CA LEU A 44 -18.82 -3.83 -0.64
C LEU A 44 -17.46 -3.53 0.00
N LEU A 45 -16.36 -3.88 -0.67
CA LEU A 45 -15.01 -3.56 -0.20
C LEU A 45 -14.80 -2.05 -0.10
N TYR A 46 -15.27 -1.27 -1.08
CA TYR A 46 -15.21 0.19 -1.02
C TYR A 46 -15.90 0.77 0.22
N VAL A 47 -17.08 0.24 0.58
CA VAL A 47 -17.78 0.63 1.81
C VAL A 47 -16.96 0.27 3.06
N VAL A 48 -16.38 -0.94 3.10
CA VAL A 48 -15.52 -1.39 4.21
C VAL A 48 -14.27 -0.52 4.33
N ASP A 49 -13.68 -0.08 3.22
CA ASP A 49 -12.51 0.80 3.21
C ASP A 49 -12.84 2.20 3.77
N ILE A 50 -14.03 2.74 3.47
CA ILE A 50 -14.49 4.00 4.06
C ILE A 50 -14.68 3.84 5.58
N ILE A 51 -15.35 2.78 6.01
CA ILE A 51 -15.62 2.55 7.44
C ILE A 51 -14.31 2.36 8.20
N SER A 52 -13.42 1.51 7.68
CA SER A 52 -12.13 1.22 8.32
C SER A 52 -11.21 2.44 8.37
N SER A 53 -11.11 3.22 7.28
CA SER A 53 -10.30 4.44 7.27
C SER A 53 -10.84 5.51 8.23
N THR A 54 -12.16 5.62 8.36
CA THR A 54 -12.80 6.51 9.34
C THR A 54 -12.50 6.05 10.77
N ALA A 55 -12.64 4.76 11.05
CA ALA A 55 -12.35 4.18 12.36
C ALA A 55 -10.87 4.37 12.76
N ILE A 56 -9.93 4.13 11.84
CA ILE A 56 -8.49 4.32 12.08
C ILE A 56 -8.17 5.79 12.32
N ARG A 57 -8.76 6.72 11.55
CA ARG A 57 -8.58 8.16 11.78
C ARG A 57 -9.03 8.55 13.18
N PHE A 58 -10.19 8.09 13.62
CA PHE A 58 -10.71 8.41 14.95
C PHE A 58 -9.84 7.82 16.08
N VAL A 59 -9.48 6.54 15.99
CA VAL A 59 -8.77 5.85 17.08
C VAL A 59 -7.28 6.22 17.15
N VAL A 60 -6.60 6.29 16.00
CA VAL A 60 -5.13 6.39 15.94
C VAL A 60 -4.69 7.82 15.65
N VAL A 61 -5.29 8.48 14.65
CA VAL A 61 -4.77 9.78 14.18
C VAL A 61 -5.01 10.88 15.21
N GLU A 62 -6.14 10.91 15.89
CA GLU A 62 -6.38 11.89 16.94
C GLU A 62 -5.40 11.72 18.12
N ARG A 63 -5.08 10.48 18.50
CA ARG A 63 -4.10 10.20 19.57
C ARG A 63 -2.67 10.53 19.16
N VAL A 64 -2.29 10.22 17.92
CA VAL A 64 -0.94 10.49 17.39
C VAL A 64 -0.72 11.98 17.13
N ASN A 65 -1.72 12.72 16.65
CA ASN A 65 -1.58 14.17 16.44
C ASN A 65 -1.33 14.91 17.76
N GLN A 66 -1.97 14.51 18.85
CA GLN A 66 -1.71 15.08 20.18
C GLN A 66 -0.25 14.86 20.62
N LEU A 67 0.28 13.65 20.41
CA LEU A 67 1.69 13.34 20.70
C LEU A 67 2.68 14.07 19.77
N LYS A 68 2.35 14.23 18.48
CA LYS A 68 3.20 14.96 17.53
C LYS A 68 3.27 16.46 17.84
N VAL A 69 2.15 17.09 18.21
CA VAL A 69 2.16 18.49 18.66
C VAL A 69 3.06 18.64 19.87
N PHE A 70 2.92 17.76 20.87
CA PHE A 70 3.81 17.74 22.03
C PHE A 70 5.29 17.62 21.61
N ILE A 71 5.66 16.60 20.83
CA ILE A 71 7.06 16.38 20.39
C ILE A 71 7.63 17.55 19.57
N ASN A 72 6.84 18.19 18.70
CA ASN A 72 7.30 19.34 17.92
C ASN A 72 7.62 20.55 18.81
N GLU A 73 6.78 20.82 19.81
CA GLU A 73 7.06 21.88 20.80
C GLU A 73 8.34 21.59 21.59
N PHE A 74 8.56 20.34 22.02
CA PHE A 74 9.82 19.95 22.69
C PHE A 74 11.03 20.10 21.78
N THR A 75 10.90 19.76 20.50
CA THR A 75 12.00 19.88 19.53
C THR A 75 12.37 21.34 19.29
N PHE A 76 11.37 22.23 19.23
CA PHE A 76 11.60 23.67 19.13
C PHE A 76 12.32 24.22 20.37
N ILE A 77 11.89 23.81 21.57
CA ILE A 77 12.55 24.17 22.83
C ILE A 77 14.00 23.67 22.85
N LEU A 78 14.24 22.42 22.45
CA LEU A 78 15.58 21.84 22.37
C LEU A 78 16.48 22.64 21.41
N PHE A 79 15.97 23.00 20.23
CA PHE A 79 16.71 23.79 19.25
C PHE A 79 17.06 25.18 19.79
N ALA A 80 16.11 25.83 20.48
CA ALA A 80 16.34 27.11 21.13
C ALA A 80 17.42 27.03 22.23
N VAL A 81 17.43 25.96 23.03
CA VAL A 81 18.46 25.72 24.05
C VAL A 81 19.83 25.52 23.40
N VAL A 82 19.93 24.69 22.36
CA VAL A 82 21.19 24.46 21.64
C VAL A 82 21.71 25.76 21.02
N MET A 83 20.84 26.57 20.43
CA MET A 83 21.20 27.87 19.87
C MET A 83 21.71 28.83 20.94
N LEU A 84 21.04 28.90 22.10
CA LEU A 84 21.50 29.72 23.24
C LEU A 84 22.87 29.28 23.74
N VAL A 85 23.08 27.98 23.91
CA VAL A 85 24.38 27.44 24.32
C VAL A 85 25.46 27.78 23.29
N GLY A 86 25.17 27.65 22.00
CA GLY A 86 26.06 28.04 20.92
C GLY A 86 26.44 29.53 20.97
N ILE A 87 25.47 30.41 21.18
CA ILE A 87 25.69 31.86 21.33
C ILE A 87 26.57 32.15 22.55
N ILE A 88 26.30 31.52 23.70
CA ILE A 88 27.09 31.68 24.92
C ILE A 88 28.55 31.25 24.67
N ILE A 89 28.76 30.11 24.01
CA ILE A 89 30.09 29.61 23.68
C ILE A 89 30.81 30.57 22.72
N TYR A 90 30.14 31.05 21.67
CA TYR A 90 30.69 32.01 20.72
C TYR A 90 31.13 33.30 21.42
N ASN A 91 30.25 33.87 22.27
CA ASN A 91 30.54 35.07 23.04
C ASN A 91 31.73 34.84 23.99
N ARG A 92 31.84 33.66 24.60
CA ARG A 92 32.95 33.29 25.49
C ARG A 92 34.27 33.16 24.74
N ILE A 93 34.28 32.59 23.53
CA ILE A 93 35.49 32.46 22.70
C ILE A 93 35.94 33.83 22.18
N LYS A 94 35.00 34.65 21.69
CA LYS A 94 35.29 36.01 21.22
C LYS A 94 35.90 36.89 22.32
N ALA A 95 35.45 36.75 23.56
CA ALA A 95 36.02 37.46 24.71
C ALA A 95 37.45 37.02 25.08
N ARG A 96 37.91 35.85 24.59
CA ARG A 96 39.26 35.32 24.82
C ARG A 96 40.22 35.49 23.63
N LEU A 97 39.74 35.97 22.48
CA LEU A 97 40.60 36.26 21.34
C LEU A 97 41.34 37.59 21.57
N PRO A 98 42.68 37.63 21.49
CA PRO A 98 43.42 38.89 21.45
C PRO A 98 43.03 39.65 20.18
N ARG A 99 42.81 40.97 20.31
CA ARG A 99 42.40 41.86 19.22
C ARG A 99 43.37 41.83 18.05
#